data_AF-A0A6L8QD03-F1
#
_entry.id   AF-A0A6L8QD03-F1
#
_cell.length_a   1.000
_cell.length_b   1.000
_cell.length_c   1.000
_cell.angle_alpha   90.00
_cell.angle_beta   90.00
_cell.angle_gamma   90.00
#
_symmetry.space_group_name_H-M   'P 1'
#
loop_
_entity.id
_entity.type
_entity.pdbx_description
1 polymer ?
#
loop_
_entity_poly.entity_id
_entity_poly.type
_entity_poly.pdbx_seq_one_letter_code
_entity_poly.pdbx_strand_id
1 'polypeptide(L)'
;MWWAVSTMTTVGYGDVYPVTKLGKIFGGFISILGLGTFGLPVGIIAYGFIEELQKPKTRPMNCPHCNKPFDAPIDRRNRPR
;
A
#
# COMPACT_ATOMS: atom_id res chain seq x y z
N MET A 1 -24.26 5.97 -15.32
CA MET A 1 -22.86 5.63 -14.94
C MET A 1 -22.36 6.42 -13.74
N TRP A 2 -22.58 7.74 -13.67
CA TRP A 2 -22.16 8.60 -12.55
C TRP A 2 -22.49 8.05 -11.15
N TRP A 3 -23.75 7.69 -10.89
CA TRP A 3 -24.19 7.14 -9.61
C TRP A 3 -23.37 5.93 -9.12
N ALA A 4 -23.05 5.01 -10.04
CA ALA A 4 -22.28 3.81 -9.68
C ALA A 4 -20.84 4.16 -9.30
N VAL A 5 -20.23 5.12 -10.01
CA VAL A 5 -18.86 5.58 -9.72
C VAL A 5 -18.83 6.33 -8.38
N SER A 6 -19.74 7.28 -8.14
CA SER A 6 -19.77 8.06 -6.90
C SER A 6 -20.06 7.21 -5.66
N THR A 7 -20.89 6.17 -5.80
CA THR A 7 -21.17 5.22 -4.70
C THR A 7 -19.97 4.30 -4.45
N MET A 8 -19.34 3.77 -5.50
CA MET A 8 -18.19 2.87 -5.40
C MET A 8 -16.95 3.55 -4.81
N THR A 9 -16.73 4.84 -5.10
CA THR A 9 -15.65 5.64 -4.50
C THR A 9 -16.01 6.21 -3.13
N THR A 10 -17.10 5.78 -2.51
CA THR A 10 -17.59 6.23 -1.19
C THR A 10 -17.95 7.73 -1.09
N VAL A 11 -18.11 8.43 -2.22
CA VAL A 11 -18.49 9.85 -2.22
C VAL A 11 -19.98 10.01 -1.90
N GLY A 12 -20.84 9.25 -2.58
CA GLY A 12 -22.25 9.09 -2.21
C GLY A 12 -23.07 10.38 -2.12
N TYR A 13 -23.11 11.19 -3.19
CA TYR A 13 -23.89 12.44 -3.21
C TYR A 13 -25.39 12.29 -2.93
N GLY A 14 -25.98 11.12 -3.23
CA GLY A 14 -27.39 10.83 -2.98
C GLY A 14 -28.37 11.49 -3.95
N ASP A 15 -27.88 12.07 -5.04
CA ASP A 15 -28.64 12.67 -6.14
C ASP A 15 -29.45 11.64 -6.94
N VAL A 16 -28.89 10.44 -7.12
CA VAL A 16 -29.52 9.31 -7.78
C VAL A 16 -29.33 8.08 -6.88
N TYR A 17 -30.31 7.18 -6.82
CA TYR A 17 -30.19 5.92 -6.07
C TYR A 17 -31.19 4.87 -6.58
N PRO A 18 -30.90 3.57 -6.39
CA PRO A 18 -31.79 2.50 -6.81
C PRO A 18 -33.04 2.50 -5.94
N VAL A 19 -34.21 2.65 -6.57
CA VAL A 19 -35.49 2.68 -5.87
C VAL A 19 -36.01 1.26 -5.59
N THR A 20 -35.68 0.30 -6.46
CA THR A 20 -36.11 -1.10 -6.37
C THR A 20 -35.38 -1.88 -5.28
N LYS A 21 -36.07 -2.78 -4.59
CA LYS A 21 -35.49 -3.64 -3.53
C LYS A 21 -34.31 -4.49 -4.03
N LEU A 22 -34.44 -5.10 -5.21
CA LEU A 22 -33.37 -5.88 -5.84
C LEU A 22 -32.15 -5.00 -6.18
N GLY A 23 -32.37 -3.82 -6.78
CA GLY A 23 -31.28 -2.89 -7.12
C GLY A 23 -30.49 -2.41 -5.89
N LYS A 24 -31.14 -2.25 -4.73
CA LYS A 24 -30.47 -1.91 -3.47
C LYS A 24 -29.55 -3.02 -2.97
N ILE A 25 -29.98 -4.27 -3.07
CA ILE A 25 -29.18 -5.44 -2.67
C ILE A 25 -27.96 -5.57 -3.57
N PHE A 26 -28.14 -5.58 -4.89
CA PHE A 26 -27.03 -5.66 -5.83
C PHE A 26 -26.08 -4.46 -5.73
N GLY A 27 -26.61 -3.25 -5.55
CA GLY A 27 -25.80 -2.05 -5.33
C GLY A 27 -24.92 -2.16 -4.09
N GLY A 28 -25.44 -2.72 -3.00
CA GLY A 28 -24.66 -3.00 -1.79
C GLY A 28 -23.53 -3.99 -2.03
N PHE A 29 -23.82 -5.13 -2.67
CA PHE A 29 -22.81 -6.13 -3.00
C PHE A 29 -21.70 -5.58 -3.90
N ILE A 30 -22.07 -4.86 -4.96
CA ILE A 30 -21.11 -4.25 -5.90
C ILE A 30 -20.25 -3.21 -5.19
N SER A 31 -20.81 -2.44 -4.26
CA SER A 31 -20.05 -1.46 -3.49
C SER A 31 -18.95 -2.12 -2.65
N ILE A 32 -19.28 -3.20 -1.93
CA ILE A 32 -18.32 -3.96 -1.12
C ILE A 32 -17.22 -4.58 -1.99
N LEU A 33 -17.61 -5.21 -3.11
CA LEU A 33 -16.66 -5.79 -4.05
C LEU A 33 -15.75 -4.74 -4.67
N GLY A 34 -16.29 -3.57 -5.04
CA GLY A 34 -15.51 -2.44 -5.56
C GLY A 34 -14.42 -2.00 -4.58
N LEU A 35 -14.78 -1.77 -3.31
CA LEU A 35 -13.82 -1.44 -2.25
C LEU A 35 -12.71 -2.50 -2.10
N GLY A 36 -13.07 -3.79 -2.12
CA GLY A 36 -12.09 -4.88 -2.06
C GLY A 36 -11.13 -4.89 -3.25
N THR A 37 -11.64 -4.56 -4.44
CA THR A 37 -10.84 -4.53 -5.68
C THR A 37 -9.84 -3.36 -5.67
N PHE A 38 -10.20 -2.20 -5.11
CA PHE A 38 -9.29 -1.08 -4.91
C PHE A 38 -8.30 -1.28 -3.76
N GLY A 39 -8.64 -2.12 -2.77
CA GLY A 39 -7.74 -2.46 -1.67
C GLY A 39 -6.47 -3.17 -2.12
N LEU A 40 -6.57 -4.05 -3.12
CA LEU A 40 -5.42 -4.80 -3.66
C LEU A 40 -4.30 -3.92 -4.22
N PRO A 41 -4.53 -3.01 -5.19
CA PRO A 41 -3.48 -2.15 -5.73
C PRO A 41 -2.91 -1.21 -4.66
N VAL A 42 -3.75 -0.69 -3.76
CA VAL A 42 -3.29 0.15 -2.63
C VAL A 42 -2.35 -0.65 -1.72
N GLY A 43 -2.70 -1.89 -1.39
CA GLY A 43 -1.89 -2.77 -0.57
C GLY A 43 -0.55 -3.13 -1.22
N ILE A 44 -0.54 -3.43 -2.52
CA ILE A 44 0.69 -3.74 -3.28
C ILE A 44 1.64 -2.54 -3.24
N ILE A 45 1.14 -1.34 -3.53
CA ILE A 45 1.95 -0.12 -3.50
C ILE A 45 2.47 0.16 -2.09
N ALA A 46 1.62 0.06 -1.07
CA ALA A 46 2.01 0.28 0.32
C ALA A 46 3.10 -0.69 0.78
N TYR A 47 2.99 -1.98 0.41
CA TYR A 47 4.00 -2.98 0.73
C TYR A 47 5.36 -2.64 0.11
N GLY A 48 5.38 -2.25 -1.17
CA GLY A 48 6.62 -1.84 -1.84
C GLY A 48 7.31 -0.64 -1.17
N PHE A 49 6.53 0.32 -0.67
CA PHE A 49 7.08 1.43 0.12
C PHE A 49 7.63 0.96 1.47
N ILE A 50 6.94 0.07 2.18
CA ILE A 50 7.39 -0.45 3.47
C ILE A 50 8.72 -1.19 3.32
N GLU A 51 8.88 -2.00 2.28
CA GLU A 51 10.12 -2.74 2.00
C GLU A 51 11.32 -1.79 1.82
N GLU A 52 11.17 -0.73 1.02
CA GLU A 52 12.27 0.22 0.80
C GLU A 52 12.58 1.06 2.05
N LEU A 53 11.56 1.36 2.88
CA LEU A 53 11.75 2.05 4.16
C LEU A 53 12.42 1.17 5.21
N GLN A 54 12.12 -0.13 5.22
CA GLN A 54 12.69 -1.11 6.15
C GLN A 54 14.06 -1.63 5.72
N LYS A 55 14.48 -1.34 4.48
CA LYS A 55 15.76 -1.76 3.93
C LYS A 55 16.90 -1.35 4.85
N PRO A 56 17.61 -2.31 5.49
CA PRO A 56 18.68 -1.99 6.41
C PRO A 56 19.78 -1.29 5.63
N LYS A 57 20.11 -0.07 6.03
CA LYS A 57 21.23 0.64 5.43
C LYS A 57 22.51 -0.09 5.81
N THR A 58 23.15 -0.74 4.85
CA THR A 58 24.47 -1.34 4.98
C THR A 58 25.52 -0.48 4.29
N ARG A 59 26.78 -0.64 4.70
CA ARG A 59 27.93 -0.02 4.05
C ARG A 59 28.96 -1.11 3.73
N PRO A 60 29.59 -1.07 2.54
CA PRO A 60 30.66 -2.01 2.22
C PRO A 60 31.87 -1.67 3.10
N MET A 61 32.34 -2.67 3.86
CA MET A 61 33.59 -2.58 4.61
C MET A 61 34.42 -3.82 4.36
N ASN A 62 35.73 -3.63 4.32
CA ASN A 62 36.67 -4.75 4.31
C ASN A 62 36.97 -5.15 5.75
N CYS A 63 36.88 -6.45 6.04
CA CYS A 63 37.22 -6.95 7.37
C CYS A 63 38.73 -6.79 7.65
N PRO A 64 39.16 -6.21 8.79
CA PRO A 64 40.57 -5.99 9.10
C PRO A 64 41.38 -7.28 9.32
N HIS A 65 40.73 -8.43 9.55
CA HIS A 65 41.41 -9.71 9.79
C HIS A 65 41.56 -10.58 8.53
N CYS A 66 40.65 -10.46 7.56
CA CYS A 66 40.65 -11.34 6.37
C CYS A 66 40.49 -10.61 5.03
N ASN A 67 40.40 -9.26 5.04
CA ASN A 67 40.26 -8.37 3.88
C ASN A 67 39.18 -8.79 2.86
N LYS A 68 38.17 -9.55 3.29
CA LYS A 68 37.01 -9.89 2.46
C LYS A 68 35.98 -8.76 2.53
N PRO A 69 35.33 -8.43 1.41
CA PRO A 69 34.22 -7.48 1.41
C PRO A 69 33.03 -8.08 2.18
N PHE A 70 32.44 -7.29 3.08
CA PHE A 70 31.21 -7.64 3.80
C PHE A 70 30.34 -6.39 4.01
N ASP A 71 29.02 -6.56 3.92
CA ASP A 71 28.05 -5.50 4.13
C ASP A 71 27.67 -5.38 5.60
N ALA A 72 28.23 -4.39 6.30
CA ALA A 72 27.93 -4.15 7.71
C ALA A 72 26.76 -3.17 7.87
N PRO A 73 25.85 -3.37 8.85
CA PRO A 73 24.82 -2.39 9.16
C PRO A 73 25.44 -1.04 9.56
N ILE A 74 24.83 0.07 9.13
CA ILE A 74 25.31 1.42 9.42
C ILE A 74 25.06 1.74 10.90
N ASP A 75 26.06 1.47 11.76
CA ASP A 75 26.08 1.94 13.15
C ASP A 75 26.51 3.42 13.20
N ARG A 76 25.57 4.29 13.62
CA ARG A 76 25.82 5.74 13.79
C ARG A 76 26.75 6.08 14.95
N ARG A 77 26.99 5.15 15.90
CA ARG A 77 27.92 5.39 17.02
C ARG A 77 29.39 5.35 16.61
N ASN A 78 29.72 4.63 15.54
CA ASN A 78 31.10 4.47 15.06
C ASN A 78 31.37 5.29 13.78
N ARG A 79 30.93 6.56 13.78
CA ARG A 79 31.23 7.51 12.71
C ARG A 79 32.61 8.14 13.01
N PRO A 80 33.65 7.95 12.17
CA PRO A 80 34.88 8.72 12.31
C PRO A 80 34.55 10.21 12.14
N ARG A 81 35.03 11.05 13.07
CA ARG A 81 34.87 12.50 12.99
C ARG A 81 35.71 13.08 11.86
#